data_AF-F3CH56-F1
#
_entry.id   AF-F3CH56-F1
#
_cell.length_a   1.000
_cell.length_b   1.000
_cell.length_c   1.000
_cell.angle_alpha   90.00
_cell.angle_beta   90.00
_cell.angle_gamma   90.00
#
_symmetry.space_group_name_H-M   'P 1'
#
loop_
_entity.id
_entity.type
_entity.pdbx_description
1 polymer ?
#
loop_
_entity_poly.entity_id
_entity_poly.type
_entity_poly.pdbx_seq_one_letter_code
_entity_poly.pdbx_strand_id
1 'polypeptide(L)' 'PQAAEIDRSFPLSVADTVSMGAWHSIGPFRSLTRNHARLTGEALSTVGLEGFEGRSVGS' A
#
# COMPACT_ATOMS: atom_id res chain seq x y z
N PRO A 1 16.72 19.03 4.67
CA PRO A 1 16.30 19.24 3.27
C PRO A 1 16.47 17.95 2.43
N GLN A 2 15.67 16.92 2.74
CA GLN A 2 15.69 15.62 2.05
C GLN A 2 14.34 15.30 1.36
N ALA A 3 13.37 16.19 1.42
CA ALA A 3 12.04 16.02 0.81
C ALA A 3 12.02 16.25 -0.72
N ALA A 4 13.18 16.53 -1.34
CA ALA A 4 13.28 16.95 -2.74
C ALA A 4 13.37 15.78 -3.74
N GLU A 5 13.34 14.52 -3.30
CA GLU A 5 13.49 13.35 -4.18
C GLU A 5 12.41 12.28 -3.95
N ILE A 6 11.24 12.68 -3.46
CA ILE A 6 10.07 11.80 -3.51
C ILE A 6 9.51 11.88 -4.93
N ASP A 7 9.68 10.80 -5.69
CA ASP A 7 9.10 10.66 -7.02
C ASP A 7 7.57 10.71 -6.92
N ARG A 8 6.99 11.85 -7.30
CA ARG A 8 5.54 12.06 -7.30
C ARG A 8 4.83 11.32 -8.44
N SER A 9 5.58 10.78 -9.39
CA SER A 9 5.06 9.97 -10.50
C SER A 9 4.94 8.49 -10.15
N PHE A 10 5.30 8.10 -8.92
CA PHE A 10 5.30 6.71 -8.52
C PHE A 10 3.90 6.08 -8.70
N PRO A 11 3.78 5.01 -9.52
CA PRO A 11 2.49 4.55 -10.05
C PRO A 11 1.74 3.64 -9.08
N LEU A 12 1.97 3.77 -7.77
CA LEU A 12 1.33 2.98 -6.72
C LEU A 12 0.61 3.88 -5.73
N SER A 13 -0.59 3.44 -5.34
CA SER A 13 -1.33 4.01 -4.23
C SER A 13 -0.74 3.59 -2.87
N VAL A 14 -1.17 4.24 -1.79
CA VAL A 14 -0.85 3.81 -0.42
C VAL A 14 -1.34 2.37 -0.22
N ALA A 15 -2.55 2.03 -0.68
CA ALA A 15 -3.08 0.67 -0.55
C ALA A 15 -2.25 -0.36 -1.32
N ASP A 16 -1.80 -0.06 -2.54
CA ASP A 16 -0.94 -0.96 -3.32
C ASP A 16 0.35 -1.25 -2.55
N THR A 17 0.96 -0.20 -1.99
CA THR A 17 2.22 -0.31 -1.25
C THR A 17 2.07 -1.14 0.03
N VAL A 18 0.99 -0.92 0.80
CA VAL A 18 0.72 -1.70 2.01
C VAL A 18 0.38 -3.16 1.66
N SER A 19 -0.34 -3.40 0.56
CA SER A 19 -0.72 -4.76 0.13
C SER A 19 0.49 -5.65 -0.22
N MET A 20 1.63 -5.05 -0.59
CA MET A 20 2.90 -5.77 -0.81
C MET A 20 3.41 -6.44 0.47
N GLY A 21 2.97 -6.02 1.66
CA GLY A 21 3.26 -6.71 2.92
C GLY A 21 2.79 -8.17 2.94
N ALA A 22 1.82 -8.54 2.10
CA ALA A 22 1.34 -9.92 1.98
C ALA A 22 2.22 -10.79 1.06
N TRP A 23 3.28 -10.25 0.44
CA TRP A 23 4.14 -10.95 -0.52
C TRP A 23 4.62 -12.33 -0.05
N HIS A 24 5.04 -12.45 1.21
CA HIS A 24 5.52 -13.72 1.78
C HIS A 24 4.44 -14.82 1.78
N SER A 25 3.16 -14.46 1.85
CA SER A 25 2.05 -15.41 1.82
C SER A 25 1.60 -15.74 0.39
N ILE A 26 1.63 -14.75 -0.50
CA ILE A 26 1.02 -14.84 -1.84
C ILE A 26 2.03 -15.42 -2.86
N GLY A 27 3.29 -14.98 -2.78
CA GLY A 27 4.32 -15.27 -3.78
C GLY A 27 4.02 -14.63 -5.15
N PRO A 28 4.90 -14.87 -6.16
CA PRO A 28 4.84 -14.18 -7.45
C PRO A 28 3.69 -14.60 -8.38
N PHE A 29 3.01 -15.73 -8.11
CA PHE A 29 2.08 -16.35 -9.06
C PHE A 29 0.60 -16.30 -8.64
N ARG A 30 0.27 -15.71 -7.49
CA ARG A 30 -1.10 -15.66 -6.97
C ARG A 30 -1.58 -14.22 -6.87
N SER A 31 -2.89 -14.03 -6.98
CA SER A 31 -3.53 -12.72 -6.83
C SER A 31 -3.80 -12.40 -5.35
N LEU A 32 -3.95 -11.10 -5.06
CA LEU A 32 -4.52 -10.65 -3.79
C LEU A 32 -5.93 -11.23 -3.61
N THR A 33 -6.23 -11.64 -2.38
CA THR A 33 -7.55 -12.18 -2.01
C THR A 33 -8.33 -11.14 -1.25
N ARG A 34 -9.64 -11.35 -1.06
CA ARG A 34 -10.45 -10.50 -0.18
C ARG A 34 -9.90 -10.44 1.26
N ASN A 35 -9.27 -11.52 1.72
CA ASN A 35 -8.63 -11.53 3.04
C ASN A 35 -7.41 -10.60 3.08
N HIS A 36 -6.59 -10.59 2.04
CA HIS A 36 -5.45 -9.66 1.94
C HIS A 36 -5.91 -8.20 1.85
N ALA A 37 -7.00 -7.93 1.12
CA ALA A 37 -7.60 -6.59 1.08
C ALA A 37 -8.09 -6.13 2.47
N ARG A 38 -8.74 -7.00 3.24
CA ARG A 38 -9.14 -6.72 4.62
C ARG A 38 -7.93 -6.40 5.51
N LEU A 39 -6.89 -7.25 5.46
CA LEU A 39 -5.66 -7.04 6.22
C LEU A 39 -4.96 -5.73 5.85
N THR A 40 -5.02 -5.34 4.57
CA THR A 40 -4.49 -4.04 4.10
C THR A 40 -5.24 -2.88 4.76
N GLY A 41 -6.58 -2.93 4.80
CA GLY A 41 -7.39 -1.92 5.49
C GLY A 41 -7.11 -1.84 6.99
N GLU A 42 -6.98 -2.99 7.66
CA GLU A 42 -6.61 -3.05 9.08
C GLU A 42 -5.22 -2.45 9.34
N ALA A 43 -4.25 -2.74 8.47
CA ALA A 43 -2.91 -2.18 8.56
C ALA A 43 -2.92 -0.66 8.38
N LEU A 44 -3.68 -0.14 7.41
CA LEU A 44 -3.86 1.30 7.19
C LEU A 44 -4.48 2.00 8.42
N SER A 45 -5.56 1.44 8.97
CA SER A 45 -6.18 1.96 10.18
C SER A 45 -5.21 1.96 11.36
N THR A 46 -4.42 0.90 11.52
CA THR A 46 -3.41 0.78 12.59
C THR A 46 -2.36 1.89 12.55
N VAL A 47 -1.97 2.34 11.35
CA VAL A 47 -0.98 3.41 11.17
C VAL A 47 -1.61 4.79 10.98
N GLY A 48 -2.93 4.92 11.12
CA GLY A 48 -3.66 6.18 10.98
C GLY A 48 -3.76 6.71 9.55
N LEU A 49 -3.70 5.82 8.55
CA LEU A 49 -3.81 6.13 7.12
C LEU A 49 -5.16 5.69 6.51
N GLU A 50 -6.19 5.47 7.34
CA GLU A 50 -7.55 5.25 6.86
C GLU A 50 -8.03 6.45 6.02
N GLY A 51 -8.65 6.20 4.87
CA GLY A 51 -9.08 7.23 3.91
C GLY A 51 -7.99 7.68 2.92
N PHE A 52 -6.76 7.18 3.05
CA PHE A 52 -5.66 7.45 2.13
C PHE A 52 -5.43 6.31 1.12
N GLU A 53 -6.30 5.31 1.07
CA GLU A 53 -6.14 4.08 0.28
C GLU A 53 -5.80 4.38 -1.18
N GLY A 54 -6.55 5.30 -1.79
CA GLY A 54 -6.41 5.68 -3.20
C GLY A 54 -5.40 6.81 -3.47
N ARG A 55 -4.75 7.35 -2.44
CA ARG A 55 -3.75 8.42 -2.62
C ARG A 55 -2.44 7.82 -3.16
N SER A 56 -1.76 8.52 -4.06
CA SER A 56 -0.42 8.11 -4.51
C SER A 56 0.60 8.28 -3.39
N VAL A 57 1.55 7.36 -3.23
CA VAL A 57 2.59 7.46 -2.18
C VAL A 57 3.52 8.67 -2.36
N GLY A 58 3.62 9.20 -3.58
CA GLY A 58 4.46 10.36 -3.89
C GLY A 58 3.77 11.74 -3.79
N SER A 59 2.51 11.82 -3.37
CA SER A 59 1.73 13.09 -3.36
C SER A 59 1.88 13.94 -2.12
#